data_AF-A0A955RQD0-F1
#
_entry.id   AF-A0A955RQD0-F1
#
_cell.length_a   1.000
_cell.length_b   1.000
_cell.length_c   1.000
_cell.angle_alpha   90.00
_cell.angle_beta   90.00
_cell.angle_gamma   90.00
#
_symmetry.space_group_name_H-M   'P 1'
#
loop_
_entity.id
_entity.type
_entity.pdbx_description
1 polymer ?
#
loop_
_entity_poly.entity_id
_entity_poly.type
_entity_poly.pdbx_seq_one_letter_code
_entity_poly.pdbx_strand_id
1 'polypeptide(L)'
;MMFRSRVKMPKQKRIISILAITLFSLLIVGVFFLSLDTAAQAGWWNDGWGYRVGVPVTNNTTAENNVYISFESGDAIDTSDLTKFQSDCGDLRFTTSGGVELPYYLASGCGTSTTVVHVNFDTFPAGDMVIYYYYGNASVENGSEASDFSTEA
;
A
#
# COMPACT_ATOMS: atom_id res chain seq x y z
N MET A 1 -58.42 -21.52 -29.75
CA MET A 1 -58.18 -20.42 -28.80
C MET A 1 -57.82 -21.05 -27.45
N MET A 2 -56.55 -21.07 -27.04
CA MET A 2 -56.07 -21.89 -25.91
C MET A 2 -55.93 -21.02 -24.65
N PHE A 3 -56.77 -21.27 -23.63
CA PHE A 3 -56.74 -20.55 -22.34
C PHE A 3 -55.65 -21.13 -21.41
N ARG A 4 -54.64 -20.33 -21.07
CA ARG A 4 -53.66 -20.69 -20.02
C ARG A 4 -54.25 -20.38 -18.64
N SER A 5 -54.45 -21.42 -17.83
CA SER A 5 -54.85 -21.33 -16.42
C SER A 5 -53.71 -20.75 -15.57
N ARG A 6 -53.96 -19.67 -14.81
CA ARG A 6 -52.99 -19.11 -13.85
C ARG A 6 -53.07 -19.88 -12.53
N VAL A 7 -52.01 -20.62 -12.20
CA VAL A 7 -51.85 -21.26 -10.88
C VAL A 7 -51.64 -20.17 -9.81
N LYS A 8 -52.56 -20.06 -8.84
CA LYS A 8 -52.44 -19.15 -7.68
C LYS A 8 -51.57 -19.78 -6.59
N MET A 9 -50.34 -19.31 -6.43
CA MET A 9 -49.49 -19.71 -5.31
C MET A 9 -50.05 -19.23 -3.95
N PRO A 10 -50.02 -20.06 -2.89
CA PRO A 10 -50.52 -19.70 -1.56
C PRO A 10 -49.65 -18.62 -0.91
N LYS A 11 -50.28 -17.74 -0.10
CA LYS A 11 -49.65 -16.54 0.48
C LYS A 11 -48.36 -16.85 1.26
N GLN A 12 -48.33 -17.93 2.05
CA GLN A 12 -47.13 -18.36 2.80
C GLN A 12 -45.94 -18.72 1.90
N LYS A 13 -46.18 -19.45 0.79
CA LYS A 13 -45.11 -19.80 -0.17
C LYS A 13 -44.56 -18.56 -0.87
N ARG A 14 -45.41 -17.56 -1.14
CA ARG A 14 -44.98 -16.25 -1.68
C ARG A 14 -44.07 -15.49 -0.72
N ILE A 15 -44.40 -15.47 0.57
CA ILE A 15 -43.58 -14.79 1.60
C ILE A 15 -42.21 -15.45 1.73
N ILE A 16 -42.17 -16.79 1.80
CA ILE A 16 -40.91 -17.55 1.90
C ILE A 16 -40.03 -17.33 0.65
N SER A 17 -40.62 -17.34 -0.55
CA SER A 17 -39.87 -17.04 -1.77
C SER A 17 -39.31 -15.62 -1.78
N ILE A 18 -40.06 -14.63 -1.31
CA ILE A 18 -39.58 -13.24 -1.21
C ILE A 18 -38.41 -13.15 -0.23
N LEU A 19 -38.53 -13.76 0.96
CA LEU A 19 -37.47 -13.76 1.98
C LEU A 19 -36.19 -14.44 1.49
N ALA A 20 -36.31 -15.57 0.79
CA ALA A 20 -35.16 -16.27 0.21
C ALA A 20 -34.45 -15.44 -0.88
N ILE A 21 -35.23 -14.77 -1.74
CA ILE A 21 -34.68 -13.88 -2.79
C ILE A 21 -33.99 -12.67 -2.15
N THR A 22 -34.55 -12.07 -1.09
CA THR A 22 -33.93 -10.95 -0.38
C THR A 22 -32.62 -11.36 0.30
N LEU A 23 -32.58 -12.55 0.90
CA LEU A 23 -31.36 -13.04 1.56
C LEU A 23 -30.26 -13.35 0.54
N PHE A 24 -30.62 -13.96 -0.59
CA PHE A 24 -29.70 -14.28 -1.67
C PHE A 24 -29.12 -13.01 -2.32
N SER A 25 -29.95 -11.99 -2.53
CA SER A 25 -29.50 -10.71 -3.06
C SER A 25 -28.58 -9.96 -2.08
N LEU A 26 -28.85 -9.98 -0.77
CA LEU A 26 -27.93 -9.42 0.23
C LEU A 26 -26.58 -10.14 0.26
N LEU A 27 -26.58 -11.46 0.07
CA LEU A 27 -25.37 -12.27 0.07
C LEU A 27 -24.52 -11.97 -1.19
N ILE A 28 -25.15 -11.84 -2.36
CA ILE A 28 -24.48 -11.42 -3.61
C ILE A 28 -23.89 -10.01 -3.46
N VAL A 29 -24.64 -9.08 -2.90
CA VAL A 29 -24.16 -7.71 -2.67
C VAL A 29 -23.00 -7.70 -1.69
N GLY A 30 -23.08 -8.45 -0.59
CA GLY A 30 -21.99 -8.60 0.38
C GLY A 30 -20.72 -9.21 -0.23
N VAL A 31 -20.84 -10.25 -1.06
CA VAL A 31 -19.70 -10.84 -1.79
C VAL A 31 -19.12 -9.86 -2.81
N PHE A 32 -19.96 -9.11 -3.52
CA PHE A 32 -19.51 -8.08 -4.46
C PHE A 32 -18.70 -6.98 -3.74
N PHE A 33 -19.15 -6.52 -2.56
CA PHE A 33 -18.40 -5.57 -1.73
C PHE A 33 -17.10 -6.16 -1.14
N LEU A 34 -17.04 -7.49 -0.91
CA LEU A 34 -15.81 -8.19 -0.49
C LEU A 34 -14.82 -8.43 -1.64
N SER A 35 -15.21 -8.19 -2.90
CA SER A 35 -14.37 -8.37 -4.10
C SER A 35 -14.02 -7.07 -4.81
N LEU A 36 -14.27 -5.91 -4.18
CA LEU A 36 -13.72 -4.65 -4.68
C LEU A 36 -12.26 -4.53 -4.22
N ASP A 37 -11.36 -5.17 -4.96
CA ASP A 37 -9.98 -4.69 -5.04
C ASP A 37 -10.03 -3.37 -5.80
N THR A 38 -10.13 -2.26 -5.07
CA THR A 38 -9.87 -0.95 -5.66
C THR A 38 -8.45 -0.99 -6.16
N ALA A 39 -8.27 -0.98 -7.49
CA ALA A 39 -6.97 -0.67 -8.09
C ALA A 39 -6.51 0.64 -7.44
N ALA A 40 -5.54 0.54 -6.53
CA ALA A 40 -5.05 1.70 -5.81
C ALA A 40 -4.50 2.65 -6.88
N GLN A 41 -5.21 3.74 -7.10
CA GLN A 41 -4.74 4.80 -7.95
C GLN A 41 -3.42 5.27 -7.34
N ALA A 42 -2.37 5.47 -8.14
CA ALA A 42 -1.08 6.01 -7.71
C ALA A 42 -1.20 7.50 -7.31
N GLY A 43 -2.14 7.78 -6.42
CA GLY A 43 -2.44 9.07 -5.84
C GLY A 43 -1.35 9.47 -4.86
N TRP A 44 -1.36 10.76 -4.53
CA TRP A 44 -0.54 11.28 -3.45
C TRP A 44 -0.96 10.61 -2.14
N TRP A 45 -0.01 10.04 -1.39
CA TRP A 45 -0.33 9.27 -0.17
C TRP A 45 -0.85 10.16 0.96
N ASN A 46 -0.22 11.33 1.17
CA ASN A 46 -0.53 12.20 2.31
C ASN A 46 -0.18 13.67 2.01
N ASP A 47 -1.18 14.54 2.04
CA ASP A 47 -1.05 15.97 1.67
C ASP A 47 -0.14 16.79 2.60
N GLY A 48 0.25 16.27 3.76
CA GLY A 48 1.23 16.90 4.64
C GLY A 48 2.68 16.83 4.12
N TRP A 49 2.93 16.02 3.09
CA TRP A 49 4.24 15.84 2.49
C TRP A 49 4.39 16.77 1.29
N GLY A 50 5.55 17.43 1.16
CA GLY A 50 5.80 18.39 0.08
C GLY A 50 6.30 17.74 -1.22
N TYR A 51 6.96 16.59 -1.09
CA TYR A 51 7.66 15.95 -2.21
C TYR A 51 7.47 14.44 -2.20
N ARG A 52 7.56 13.86 -3.40
CA ARG A 52 7.49 12.42 -3.65
C ARG A 52 8.42 12.05 -4.80
N VAL A 53 9.14 10.95 -4.64
CA VAL A 53 9.96 10.34 -5.70
C VAL A 53 9.61 8.87 -5.83
N GLY A 54 9.41 8.41 -7.07
CA GLY A 54 9.18 7.00 -7.37
C GLY A 54 10.50 6.29 -7.63
N VAL A 55 10.67 5.13 -7.01
CA VAL A 55 11.86 4.28 -7.15
C VAL A 55 11.42 2.95 -7.76
N PRO A 56 11.92 2.60 -8.95
CA PRO A 56 11.70 1.28 -9.52
C PRO A 56 12.55 0.23 -8.78
N VAL A 57 11.93 -0.91 -8.44
CA VAL A 57 12.56 -2.09 -7.84
C VAL A 57 12.33 -3.25 -8.79
N THR A 58 13.39 -3.72 -9.49
CA THR A 58 13.22 -4.48 -10.75
C THR A 58 13.96 -5.83 -10.81
N ASN A 59 14.33 -6.43 -9.69
CA ASN A 59 15.13 -7.68 -9.69
C ASN A 59 14.64 -8.75 -8.72
N ASN A 60 13.45 -8.59 -8.14
CA ASN A 60 12.94 -9.60 -7.23
C ASN A 60 12.34 -10.78 -8.01
N THR A 61 12.98 -11.94 -8.02
CA THR A 61 12.53 -13.09 -8.83
C THR A 61 11.59 -14.03 -8.09
N THR A 62 11.60 -13.99 -6.76
CA THR A 62 10.80 -14.84 -5.87
C THR A 62 10.13 -14.00 -4.80
N ALA A 63 8.97 -14.44 -4.32
CA ALA A 63 8.34 -13.76 -3.20
C ALA A 63 9.12 -14.05 -1.90
N GLU A 64 9.43 -13.00 -1.15
CA GLU A 64 10.18 -13.06 0.10
C GLU A 64 9.39 -12.39 1.22
N ASN A 65 9.79 -12.64 2.47
CA ASN A 65 9.10 -12.09 3.64
C ASN A 65 10.10 -11.57 4.66
N ASN A 66 9.79 -10.44 5.27
CA ASN A 66 10.63 -9.77 6.27
C ASN A 66 12.06 -9.53 5.76
N VAL A 67 12.16 -8.97 4.56
CA VAL A 67 13.44 -8.60 3.94
C VAL A 67 13.48 -7.10 3.69
N TYR A 68 14.67 -6.51 3.72
CA TYR A 68 14.89 -5.12 3.36
C TYR A 68 15.65 -4.99 2.04
N ILE A 69 15.46 -3.86 1.37
CA ILE A 69 16.34 -3.40 0.29
C ILE A 69 17.20 -2.24 0.79
N SER A 70 18.48 -2.19 0.40
CA SER A 70 19.38 -1.09 0.72
C SER A 70 19.40 -0.03 -0.38
N PHE A 71 19.16 1.23 0.01
CA PHE A 71 19.37 2.42 -0.83
C PHE A 71 20.78 2.94 -0.60
N GLU A 72 21.73 2.46 -1.39
CA GLU A 72 23.14 2.81 -1.23
C GLU A 72 23.86 3.06 -2.56
N SER A 73 25.08 3.57 -2.48
CA SER A 73 25.93 3.84 -3.65
C SER A 73 25.22 4.70 -4.71
N GLY A 74 24.95 4.16 -5.90
CA GLY A 74 24.29 4.87 -6.99
C GLY A 74 22.80 5.14 -6.77
N ASP A 75 22.18 4.41 -5.84
CA ASP A 75 20.76 4.49 -5.51
C ASP A 75 20.53 5.19 -4.15
N ALA A 76 21.59 5.71 -3.52
CA ALA A 76 21.50 6.45 -2.26
C ALA A 76 20.64 7.70 -2.41
N ILE A 77 19.98 8.09 -1.31
CA ILE A 77 19.07 9.24 -1.29
C ILE A 77 19.89 10.52 -1.04
N ASP A 78 19.72 11.53 -1.89
CA ASP A 78 20.29 12.86 -1.67
C ASP A 78 19.39 13.64 -0.70
N THR A 79 19.86 13.78 0.54
CA THR A 79 19.21 14.58 1.58
C THR A 79 19.99 15.86 1.90
N SER A 80 20.89 16.29 1.02
CA SER A 80 21.76 17.45 1.25
C SER A 80 21.01 18.79 1.29
N ASP A 81 19.80 18.85 0.71
CA ASP A 81 18.94 20.03 0.75
C ASP A 81 18.18 20.12 2.08
N LEU A 82 18.85 20.61 3.12
CA LEU A 82 18.28 20.82 4.46
C LEU A 82 17.14 21.85 4.52
N THR A 83 16.78 22.48 3.39
CA THR A 83 15.55 23.28 3.31
C THR A 83 14.31 22.41 3.08
N LYS A 84 14.50 21.16 2.66
CA LYS A 84 13.45 20.17 2.37
C LYS A 84 13.47 18.96 3.30
N PHE A 85 14.57 18.73 4.01
CA PHE A 85 14.70 17.62 4.96
C PHE A 85 14.92 18.16 6.37
N GLN A 86 14.42 17.44 7.38
CA GLN A 86 14.81 17.66 8.77
C GLN A 86 16.30 17.32 8.95
N SER A 87 16.93 17.91 9.96
CA SER A 87 18.36 17.71 10.23
C SER A 87 18.73 16.27 10.62
N ASP A 88 17.75 15.48 11.04
CA ASP A 88 17.87 14.05 11.35
C ASP A 88 17.26 13.15 10.27
N CYS A 89 16.77 13.73 9.16
CA CYS A 89 16.06 13.02 8.09
C CYS A 89 14.86 12.21 8.60
N GLY A 90 14.28 12.64 9.72
CA GLY A 90 13.11 12.01 10.34
C GLY A 90 11.83 12.15 9.53
N ASP A 91 11.82 13.10 8.59
CA ASP A 91 10.77 13.33 7.61
C ASP A 91 11.03 12.57 6.31
N LEU A 92 11.39 11.28 6.39
CA LEU A 92 11.32 10.34 5.27
C LEU A 92 10.14 9.38 5.48
N ARG A 93 9.36 9.08 4.44
CA ARG A 93 8.37 7.97 4.47
C ARG A 93 8.42 7.19 3.19
N PHE A 94 8.30 5.87 3.32
CA PHE A 94 8.30 4.96 2.18
C PHE A 94 6.94 4.33 2.03
N THR A 95 6.44 4.19 0.81
CA THR A 95 5.18 3.51 0.55
C THR A 95 5.26 2.62 -0.68
N THR A 96 4.46 1.57 -0.71
CA THR A 96 4.12 0.88 -1.95
C THR A 96 3.33 1.82 -2.88
N SER A 97 3.15 1.42 -4.14
CA SER A 97 2.28 2.14 -5.06
C SER A 97 0.83 2.21 -4.62
N GLY A 98 0.40 1.29 -3.75
CA GLY A 98 -0.93 1.29 -3.14
C GLY A 98 -1.07 2.22 -1.94
N GLY A 99 -0.03 2.94 -1.54
CA GLY A 99 -0.04 3.82 -0.36
C GLY A 99 0.09 3.07 0.97
N VAL A 100 0.53 1.82 0.94
CA VAL A 100 0.89 1.07 2.16
C VAL A 100 2.27 1.53 2.60
N GLU A 101 2.39 2.05 3.82
CA GLU A 101 3.64 2.51 4.40
C GLU A 101 4.59 1.32 4.64
N LEU A 102 5.89 1.54 4.39
CA LEU A 102 6.96 0.56 4.56
C LEU A 102 7.91 1.05 5.66
N PRO A 103 8.22 0.21 6.67
CA PRO A 103 9.21 0.56 7.70
C PRO A 103 10.58 0.83 7.06
N TYR A 104 11.33 1.76 7.63
CA TYR A 104 12.68 2.06 7.17
C TYR A 104 13.65 2.29 8.33
N TYR A 105 14.93 2.03 8.08
CA TYR A 105 16.02 2.32 9.00
C TYR A 105 17.01 3.25 8.32
N LEU A 106 17.29 4.39 8.94
CA LEU A 106 18.31 5.34 8.51
C LEU A 106 19.69 4.82 8.92
N ALA A 107 20.37 4.14 8.00
CA ALA A 107 21.65 3.50 8.29
C ALA A 107 22.79 4.51 8.46
N SER A 108 22.90 5.51 7.56
CA SER A 108 23.92 6.56 7.66
C SER A 108 23.68 7.73 6.69
N GLY A 109 24.47 8.80 6.82
CA GLY A 109 24.63 9.79 5.76
C GLY A 109 23.54 10.85 5.65
N CYS A 110 22.67 11.00 6.66
CA CYS A 110 21.68 12.08 6.66
C CYS A 110 22.32 13.47 6.50
N GLY A 111 21.67 14.33 5.71
CA GLY A 111 22.15 15.66 5.36
C GLY A 111 23.27 15.67 4.31
N THR A 112 23.50 14.54 3.64
CA THR A 112 24.51 14.41 2.58
C THR A 112 23.86 13.97 1.27
N SER A 113 24.64 14.03 0.18
CA SER A 113 24.22 13.50 -1.12
C SER A 113 24.13 11.97 -1.16
N THR A 114 24.53 11.28 -0.10
CA THR A 114 24.59 9.82 -0.02
C THR A 114 24.03 9.35 1.33
N THR A 115 22.71 9.39 1.47
CA THR A 115 22.01 8.86 2.63
C THR A 115 21.67 7.40 2.39
N VAL A 116 22.14 6.52 3.28
CA VAL A 116 21.88 5.09 3.22
C VAL A 116 20.64 4.77 4.04
N VAL A 117 19.66 4.14 3.41
CA VAL A 117 18.39 3.76 4.04
C VAL A 117 18.07 2.32 3.71
N HIS A 118 17.67 1.55 4.71
CA HIS A 118 17.12 0.21 4.52
C HIS A 118 15.60 0.30 4.58
N VAL A 119 14.89 -0.26 3.60
CA VAL A 119 13.42 -0.25 3.55
C VAL A 119 12.91 -1.68 3.63
N ASN A 120 12.14 -2.00 4.66
CA ASN A 120 11.67 -3.34 4.95
C ASN A 120 10.31 -3.65 4.33
N PHE A 121 10.17 -4.89 3.88
CA PHE A 121 8.95 -5.46 3.33
C PHE A 121 8.55 -6.68 4.15
N ASP A 122 7.38 -6.61 4.80
CA ASP A 122 6.78 -7.78 5.45
C ASP A 122 6.50 -8.89 4.42
N THR A 123 6.05 -8.49 3.23
CA THR A 123 5.92 -9.35 2.05
C THR A 123 6.48 -8.60 0.85
N PHE A 124 7.56 -9.13 0.28
CA PHE A 124 8.21 -8.60 -0.90
C PHE A 124 7.82 -9.44 -2.12
N PRO A 125 6.90 -8.97 -2.99
CA PRO A 125 6.40 -9.76 -4.11
C PRO A 125 7.46 -9.91 -5.21
N ALA A 126 7.41 -11.05 -5.91
CA ALA A 126 8.20 -11.24 -7.12
C ALA A 126 7.73 -10.29 -8.23
N GLY A 127 8.68 -9.88 -9.08
CA GLY A 127 8.47 -9.01 -10.23
C GLY A 127 8.88 -7.56 -9.97
N ASP A 128 8.73 -6.75 -11.02
CA ASP A 128 9.00 -5.33 -10.95
C ASP A 128 7.91 -4.60 -10.17
N MET A 129 8.33 -3.69 -9.30
CA MET A 129 7.42 -2.78 -8.61
C MET A 129 7.99 -1.37 -8.53
N VAL A 130 7.13 -0.43 -8.15
CA VAL A 130 7.55 0.93 -7.83
C VAL A 130 7.14 1.20 -6.39
N ILE A 131 8.12 1.61 -5.59
CA ILE A 131 7.85 2.23 -4.28
C ILE A 131 8.03 3.73 -4.40
N TYR A 132 7.55 4.45 -3.41
CA TYR A 132 7.71 5.90 -3.32
C TYR A 132 8.40 6.25 -2.02
N TYR A 133 9.29 7.23 -2.05
CA TYR A 133 9.67 7.94 -0.84
C TYR A 133 9.11 9.36 -0.87
N TYR A 134 8.67 9.83 0.30
CA TYR A 134 8.14 11.14 0.55
C TYR A 134 9.07 11.89 1.50
N TYR A 135 9.15 13.22 1.33
CA TYR A 135 9.89 14.12 2.21
C TYR A 135 9.30 15.55 2.20
N GLY A 136 9.85 16.46 3.00
CA GLY A 136 9.39 17.86 3.06
C GLY A 136 8.27 18.09 4.05
N ASN A 137 8.24 17.32 5.14
CA ASN A 137 7.27 17.50 6.22
C ASN A 137 8.00 17.75 7.55
N ALA A 138 8.46 18.99 7.74
CA ALA A 138 9.25 19.34 8.92
C ALA A 138 8.53 19.24 10.28
N SER A 139 7.22 18.95 10.29
CA SER A 139 6.40 18.90 11.52
C SER A 139 6.22 17.49 12.09
N VAL A 140 6.72 16.44 11.41
CA VAL A 140 6.58 15.06 11.88
C VAL A 140 7.69 14.67 12.84
N GLU A 141 7.40 13.67 13.66
CA GLU A 141 8.41 12.94 14.42
C GLU A 141 9.23 12.03 13.48
N ASN A 142 10.43 11.68 13.94
CA ASN A 142 11.32 10.76 13.24
C ASN A 142 10.60 9.44 12.93
N GLY A 143 10.54 9.09 11.64
CA GLY A 143 9.92 7.84 11.18
C GLY A 143 10.87 6.66 11.08
N SER A 144 12.17 6.84 11.29
CA SER A 144 13.13 5.74 11.21
C SER A 144 12.91 4.78 12.37
N GLU A 145 13.01 3.50 12.06
CA GLU A 145 13.12 2.45 13.06
C GLU A 145 14.35 2.67 13.94
N ALA A 146 14.25 2.23 15.20
CA ALA A 146 15.33 2.41 16.19
C ALA A 146 16.48 1.40 16.04
N SER A 147 16.26 0.33 15.30
CA SER A 147 17.22 -0.73 15.02
C SER A 147 17.09 -1.21 13.59
N ASP A 148 18.20 -1.64 13.02
CA ASP A 148 18.25 -2.17 11.66
C ASP A 148 17.49 -3.50 11.52
N PHE A 149 17.14 -3.82 10.28
CA PHE A 149 16.53 -5.08 9.88
C PHE A 149 17.60 -6.17 9.73
N SER A 150 17.18 -7.43 9.84
CA SER A 150 18.12 -8.55 9.94
C SER A 150 18.49 -9.21 8.61
N THR A 151 17.71 -9.00 7.55
CA THR A 151 17.80 -9.80 6.32
C THR A 151 17.59 -8.93 5.10
N GLU A 152 18.62 -8.84 4.27
CA GLU A 152 18.58 -8.18 2.96
C GLU A 152 17.99 -9.12 1.91
N ALA A 153 17.24 -8.56 0.96
CA ALA A 153 16.69 -9.26 -0.20
C ALA A 153 17.74 -9.51 -1.30
#